data_AF-A0A2V8N254-F1
#
_entry.id   AF-A0A2V8N254-F1
#
_cell.length_a   1.000
_cell.length_b   1.000
_cell.length_c   1.000
_cell.angle_alpha   90.00
_cell.angle_beta   90.00
_cell.angle_gamma   90.00
#
_symmetry.space_group_name_H-M   'P 1'
#
loop_
_entity.id
_entity.type
_entity.pdbx_description
1 polymer ?
#
loop_
_entity_poly.entity_id
_entity_poly.type
_entity_poly.pdbx_seq_one_letter_code
_entity_poly.pdbx_strand_id
1 'polypeptide(L)'
;MDSHQNGQSVSLTTSSWPDRSFSGHIARVSPNVSATSRTLTVEAEIDNGGGMLKPGQFATVRVLLPQSEAAVLVPQRALRTISGATYVFVIKNGHAEQRLIQAGQTEGDLVEIKSGVAENELVATSNVDQLSDGATVRQ
;
A
#
# COMPACT_ATOMS: atom_id res chain seq x y z
N MET A 1 -3.02 -1.23 13.83
CA MET A 1 -1.75 -1.21 14.59
C MET A 1 -0.78 -2.03 13.77
N ASP A 2 -0.15 -1.38 12.81
CA ASP A 2 0.58 -2.04 11.74
C ASP A 2 2.01 -2.41 12.20
N SER A 3 2.25 -3.70 12.32
CA SER A 3 3.46 -4.35 12.83
C SER A 3 4.70 -4.19 11.93
N HIS A 4 4.67 -3.30 10.94
CA HIS A 4 5.60 -3.29 9.81
C HIS A 4 6.80 -2.33 9.94
N GLN A 5 7.00 -1.67 11.09
CA GLN A 5 7.97 -0.57 11.19
C GLN A 5 9.39 -0.98 11.61
N ASN A 6 9.59 -2.16 12.22
CA ASN A 6 10.94 -2.63 12.55
C ASN A 6 11.62 -3.21 11.30
N GLY A 7 12.85 -2.77 11.02
CA GLY A 7 13.60 -3.17 9.83
C GLY A 7 13.31 -2.34 8.57
N GLN A 8 12.42 -1.34 8.67
CA GLN A 8 12.12 -0.45 7.55
C GLN A 8 13.35 0.41 7.18
N SER A 9 13.66 0.49 5.89
CA SER A 9 14.81 1.25 5.40
C SER A 9 14.64 2.75 5.63
N VAL A 10 15.72 3.40 6.00
CA VAL A 10 15.79 4.85 6.13
C VAL A 10 16.96 5.40 5.32
N SER A 11 16.79 6.62 4.83
CA SER A 11 17.84 7.42 4.22
C SER A 11 18.00 8.70 5.02
N LEU A 12 19.24 9.04 5.35
CA LEU A 12 19.61 10.17 6.18
C LEU A 12 20.50 11.14 5.38
N THR A 13 20.24 12.44 5.55
CA THR A 13 21.12 13.52 5.08
C THR A 13 21.44 14.43 6.27
N THR A 14 22.63 15.02 6.30
CA THR A 14 23.01 15.98 7.34
C THR A 14 23.35 17.33 6.71
N SER A 15 23.23 18.40 7.49
CA SER A 15 23.64 19.74 7.03
C SER A 15 25.13 19.83 6.70
N SER A 16 25.96 18.97 7.31
CA SER A 16 27.40 18.87 7.02
C SER A 16 27.70 18.16 5.70
N TRP A 17 26.75 17.36 5.18
CA TRP A 17 26.89 16.58 3.95
C TRP A 17 25.57 16.56 3.16
N PRO A 18 25.11 17.71 2.62
CA PRO A 18 23.79 17.81 1.98
C PRO A 18 23.68 16.95 0.71
N ASP A 19 24.79 16.72 0.00
CA ASP A 19 24.84 15.94 -1.24
C ASP A 19 25.12 14.44 -1.02
N ARG A 20 25.18 13.99 0.25
CA ARG A 20 25.44 12.59 0.59
C ARG A 20 24.29 12.02 1.42
N SER A 21 23.78 10.89 0.95
CA SER A 21 22.81 10.08 1.67
C SER A 21 23.52 8.95 2.43
N PHE A 22 23.08 8.70 3.66
CA PHE A 22 23.48 7.58 4.50
C PHE A 22 22.29 6.65 4.68
N SER A 23 22.50 5.36 4.44
CA SER A 23 21.43 4.36 4.55
C SER A 23 21.45 3.69 5.92
N GLY A 24 20.30 3.21 6.33
CA GLY A 24 20.16 2.43 7.55
C GLY A 24 18.76 1.83 7.67
N HIS A 25 18.41 1.43 8.89
CA HIS A 25 17.10 0.84 9.17
C HIS A 25 16.57 1.27 10.54
N ILE A 26 15.25 1.24 10.71
CA ILE A 26 14.60 1.45 12.00
C ILE A 26 14.88 0.25 12.91
N ALA A 27 15.52 0.50 14.04
CA ALA A 27 15.81 -0.51 15.06
C ALA A 27 14.73 -0.56 16.13
N ARG A 28 14.11 0.58 16.47
CA ARG A 28 13.08 0.65 17.51
C ARG A 28 12.10 1.78 17.29
N VAL A 29 10.82 1.50 17.49
CA VAL A 29 9.75 2.52 17.58
C VAL A 29 9.29 2.60 19.03
N SER A 30 9.30 3.80 19.62
CA SER A 30 8.81 4.01 20.98
C SER A 30 7.30 3.77 21.03
N PRO A 31 6.78 2.96 21.97
CA PRO A 31 5.35 2.70 22.10
C PRO A 31 4.58 3.92 22.64
N ASN A 32 5.28 4.90 23.21
CA ASN A 32 4.69 6.11 23.76
C ASN A 32 4.61 7.20 22.67
N VAL A 33 3.43 7.36 22.08
CA VAL A 33 3.09 8.56 21.30
C VAL A 33 2.97 9.72 22.30
N SER A 34 3.69 10.81 22.07
CA SER A 34 3.43 12.05 22.80
C SER A 34 2.04 12.55 22.37
N ALA A 35 1.04 12.36 23.23
CA ALA A 35 -0.36 12.71 22.95
C ALA A 35 -0.54 14.20 22.61
N THR A 36 0.37 15.05 23.10
CA THR A 36 0.37 16.50 22.88
C THR A 36 0.88 16.90 21.49
N SER A 37 1.87 16.19 20.93
CA SER A 37 2.51 16.56 19.66
C SER A 37 2.20 15.62 18.49
N ARG A 38 1.52 14.48 18.75
CA ARG A 38 1.29 13.40 17.77
C ARG A 38 2.58 12.90 17.10
N THR A 39 3.71 13.06 17.78
CA THR A 39 5.02 12.58 17.30
C THR A 39 5.34 11.23 17.91
N LEU A 40 5.84 10.33 17.08
CA LEU A 40 6.45 9.06 17.47
C LEU A 40 7.97 9.25 17.54
N THR A 41 8.59 8.77 18.61
CA THR A 41 10.05 8.70 18.69
C THR A 41 10.51 7.38 18.08
N VAL A 42 11.41 7.45 17.12
CA VAL A 42 11.99 6.30 16.42
C VAL A 42 13.51 6.34 16.57
N GLU A 43 14.12 5.18 16.81
CA GLU A 43 15.55 4.96 16.80
C GLU A 43 15.92 4.17 15.55
N ALA A 44 16.88 4.69 14.78
CA ALA A 44 17.39 4.08 13.57
C ALA A 44 18.90 3.84 13.69
N GLU A 45 19.35 2.71 13.17
CA GLU A 45 20.77 2.37 13.04
C GLU A 45 21.23 2.73 11.62
N ILE A 46 22.30 3.51 11.53
CA ILE A 46 22.82 4.06 10.28
C ILE A 46 24.26 3.60 10.09
N ASP A 47 24.58 3.15 8.87
CA ASP A 47 25.93 2.73 8.53
C ASP A 47 26.89 3.93 8.52
N ASN A 48 27.83 3.95 9.46
CA ASN A 48 28.82 5.02 9.62
C ASN A 48 30.27 4.49 9.52
N GLY A 49 30.53 3.54 8.62
CA GLY A 49 31.86 2.92 8.47
C GLY A 49 32.99 3.92 8.18
N GLY A 50 32.67 5.10 7.64
CA GLY A 50 33.63 6.19 7.40
C GLY A 50 33.78 7.20 8.55
N GLY A 51 33.05 7.05 9.66
CA GLY A 51 33.12 7.95 10.83
C GLY A 51 32.71 9.40 10.54
N MET A 52 31.94 9.61 9.46
CA MET A 52 31.53 10.92 8.94
C MET A 52 30.36 11.51 9.71
N LEU A 53 29.48 10.67 10.26
CA LEU A 53 28.40 11.09 11.14
C LEU A 53 28.96 11.28 12.55
N LYS A 54 28.75 12.48 13.12
CA LYS A 54 29.22 12.83 14.47
C LYS A 54 28.05 12.95 15.45
N PRO A 55 28.21 12.53 16.72
CA PRO A 55 27.21 12.74 17.76
C PRO A 55 26.83 14.22 17.90
N GLY A 56 25.55 14.49 18.18
CA GLY A 56 25.03 15.85 18.37
C GLY A 56 24.66 16.60 17.09
N GLN A 57 24.84 15.99 15.91
CA GLN A 57 24.39 16.57 14.65
C GLN A 57 22.87 16.46 14.48
N PHE A 58 22.28 17.49 13.87
CA PHE A 58 20.94 17.41 13.32
C PHE A 58 20.98 16.74 11.94
N ALA A 59 19.99 15.90 11.68
CA ALA A 59 19.86 15.18 10.42
C ALA A 59 18.40 15.19 9.96
N THR A 60 18.21 15.18 8.64
CA THR A 60 16.91 14.95 8.02
C THR A 60 16.84 13.50 7.59
N VAL A 61 15.89 12.76 8.16
CA VAL A 61 15.67 11.34 7.86
C VAL A 61 14.42 11.18 7.03
N ARG A 62 14.55 10.44 5.93
CA ARG A 62 13.44 9.96 5.10
C ARG A 62 13.25 8.49 5.41
N VAL A 63 12.07 8.14 5.91
CA VAL A 63 11.67 6.74 6.07
C VAL A 63 11.12 6.26 4.73
N LEU A 64 11.72 5.22 4.17
CA LEU A 64 11.29 4.63 2.92
C LEU A 64 10.14 3.67 3.22
N LEU A 65 8.92 4.08 2.92
CA LEU A 65 7.78 3.17 2.90
C LEU A 65 7.99 2.16 1.77
N PRO A 66 7.69 0.87 1.99
CA PRO A 66 7.61 -0.07 0.89
C PRO A 66 6.75 0.58 -0.19
N GLN A 67 7.28 0.65 -1.42
CA GLN A 67 6.47 1.04 -2.56
C GLN A 67 5.30 0.06 -2.56
N SER A 68 4.05 0.56 -2.52
CA SER A 68 2.89 -0.30 -2.73
C SER A 68 3.16 -1.09 -3.99
N GLU A 69 3.17 -2.42 -3.89
CA GLU A 69 3.22 -3.28 -5.06
C GLU A 69 2.15 -2.80 -6.05
N ALA A 70 2.41 -2.93 -7.35
CA ALA A 70 1.41 -2.58 -8.36
C ALA A 70 0.10 -3.29 -8.00
N ALA A 71 -0.91 -2.50 -7.67
CA ALA A 71 -2.17 -3.00 -7.14
C ALA A 71 -3.26 -2.80 -8.19
N VAL A 72 -4.06 -3.84 -8.42
CA VAL A 72 -5.26 -3.73 -9.25
C VAL A 72 -6.30 -2.98 -8.43
N LEU A 73 -6.69 -1.79 -8.90
CA LEU A 73 -7.74 -0.97 -8.29
C LEU A 73 -9.00 -1.05 -9.15
N VAL A 74 -10.14 -1.29 -8.50
CA VAL A 74 -11.45 -1.25 -9.15
C VAL A 74 -12.41 -0.34 -8.38
N PRO A 75 -13.36 0.34 -9.05
CA PRO A 75 -14.38 1.13 -8.36
C PRO A 75 -15.20 0.28 -7.39
N GLN A 76 -15.57 0.82 -6.22
CA GLN A 76 -16.33 0.08 -5.22
C GLN A 76 -17.66 -0.47 -5.78
N ARG A 77 -18.30 0.30 -6.69
CA ARG A 77 -19.52 -0.09 -7.41
C ARG A 77 -19.37 -1.30 -8.34
N ALA A 78 -18.16 -1.76 -8.60
CA ALA A 78 -17.89 -2.95 -9.40
C ALA A 78 -17.95 -4.25 -8.58
N LEU A 79 -17.94 -4.15 -7.25
CA LEU A 79 -17.98 -5.29 -6.35
C LEU A 79 -19.43 -5.68 -6.04
N ARG A 80 -19.66 -6.99 -5.91
CA ARG A 80 -20.93 -7.57 -5.47
C ARG A 80 -20.69 -8.54 -4.33
N THR A 81 -21.32 -8.31 -3.19
CA THR A 81 -21.21 -9.21 -2.03
C THR A 81 -22.46 -10.06 -1.88
N ILE A 82 -22.28 -11.38 -1.87
CA ILE A 82 -23.35 -12.37 -1.69
C ILE A 82 -22.96 -13.29 -0.54
N SER A 83 -23.77 -13.34 0.51
CA SER A 83 -23.54 -14.19 1.68
C SER A 83 -22.14 -14.04 2.29
N GLY A 84 -21.61 -12.82 2.30
CA GLY A 84 -20.28 -12.49 2.84
C GLY A 84 -19.10 -12.74 1.90
N ALA A 85 -19.31 -13.40 0.75
CA ALA A 85 -18.30 -13.54 -0.29
C ALA A 85 -18.41 -12.37 -1.29
N THR A 86 -17.27 -11.82 -1.72
CA THR A 86 -17.23 -10.67 -2.62
C THR A 86 -16.73 -11.09 -4.00
N TYR A 87 -17.45 -10.64 -5.02
CA TYR A 87 -17.24 -11.00 -6.41
C TYR A 87 -17.09 -9.76 -7.27
N VAL A 88 -16.48 -9.94 -8.44
CA VAL A 88 -16.55 -9.01 -9.56
C VAL A 88 -16.96 -9.79 -10.82
N PHE A 89 -17.36 -9.06 -11.86
CA PHE A 89 -17.63 -9.63 -13.17
C PHE A 89 -16.58 -9.12 -14.16
N VAL A 90 -15.70 -10.03 -14.61
CA VAL A 90 -14.70 -9.74 -15.64
C VAL A 90 -15.35 -9.93 -17.01
N ILE A 91 -15.19 -8.96 -17.90
CA ILE A 91 -15.75 -9.01 -19.24
C ILE A 91 -14.72 -9.63 -20.19
N LYS A 92 -15.07 -10.79 -20.75
CA LYS A 92 -14.22 -11.51 -21.70
C LYS A 92 -15.05 -11.99 -22.88
N ASN A 93 -14.61 -11.65 -24.09
CA ASN A 93 -15.28 -12.05 -25.34
C ASN A 93 -16.79 -11.73 -25.39
N GLY A 94 -17.22 -10.61 -24.79
CA GLY A 94 -18.64 -10.22 -24.74
C GLY A 94 -19.48 -10.95 -23.68
N HIS A 95 -18.85 -11.69 -22.76
CA HIS A 95 -19.50 -12.37 -21.64
C HIS A 95 -18.96 -11.88 -20.30
N ALA A 96 -19.81 -11.90 -19.28
CA ALA A 96 -19.43 -11.64 -17.90
C ALA A 96 -19.00 -12.95 -17.20
N GLU A 97 -17.76 -13.02 -16.75
CA GLU A 97 -17.23 -14.10 -15.92
C GLU A 97 -17.28 -13.68 -14.45
N GLN A 98 -18.06 -14.39 -13.63
CA GLN A 98 -18.11 -14.11 -12.19
C GLN A 98 -16.85 -14.65 -11.51
N ARG A 99 -16.11 -13.79 -10.82
CA ARG A 99 -14.91 -14.19 -10.09
C ARG A 99 -14.99 -13.81 -8.63
N LEU A 100 -14.70 -14.77 -7.76
CA LEU A 100 -14.46 -14.52 -6.35
C LEU A 100 -13.15 -13.72 -6.22
N ILE A 101 -13.17 -12.66 -5.42
CA ILE A 101 -11.98 -11.83 -5.19
C ILE A 101 -11.61 -11.78 -3.72
N GLN A 102 -10.36 -11.41 -3.47
CA GLN A 102 -9.92 -10.94 -2.16
C GLN A 102 -9.72 -9.43 -2.23
N ALA A 103 -10.57 -8.68 -1.55
CA ALA A 103 -10.45 -7.23 -1.46
C ALA A 103 -9.34 -6.85 -0.47
N GLY A 104 -8.66 -5.75 -0.77
CA GLY A 104 -7.63 -5.12 0.03
C GLY A 104 -8.11 -3.80 0.63
N GLN A 105 -7.22 -2.82 0.64
CA GLN A 105 -7.51 -1.49 1.15
C GLN A 105 -8.45 -0.71 0.23
N THR A 106 -9.26 0.15 0.83
CA THR A 106 -10.10 1.11 0.11
C THR A 106 -9.44 2.48 0.14
N GLU A 107 -9.31 3.10 -1.02
CA GLU A 107 -8.81 4.47 -1.19
C GLU A 107 -9.82 5.28 -2.01
N GLY A 108 -10.55 6.18 -1.33
CA GLY A 108 -11.64 6.92 -1.97
C GLY A 108 -12.76 6.00 -2.44
N ASP A 109 -13.06 6.02 -3.75
CA ASP A 109 -14.04 5.14 -4.40
C ASP A 109 -13.39 3.89 -5.03
N LEU A 110 -12.09 3.69 -4.81
CA LEU A 110 -11.35 2.55 -5.35
C LEU A 110 -11.08 1.51 -4.26
N VAL A 111 -11.14 0.24 -4.64
CA VAL A 111 -10.82 -0.90 -3.79
C VAL A 111 -9.69 -1.69 -4.43
N GLU A 112 -8.66 -1.95 -3.65
CA GLU A 112 -7.57 -2.86 -4.02
C GLU A 112 -8.07 -4.30 -4.17
N ILE A 113 -7.64 -4.97 -5.23
CA ILE A 113 -7.88 -6.39 -5.45
C ILE A 113 -6.56 -7.14 -5.24
N LYS A 114 -6.51 -7.93 -4.16
CA LYS A 114 -5.35 -8.76 -3.80
C LYS A 114 -5.28 -10.05 -4.61
N SER A 115 -6.42 -10.56 -5.06
CA SER A 115 -6.50 -11.73 -5.94
C SER A 115 -7.84 -11.82 -6.66
N GLY A 116 -7.85 -12.52 -7.80
CA GLY A 116 -9.05 -12.82 -8.59
C GLY A 116 -9.24 -11.95 -9.85
N VAL A 117 -8.47 -10.87 -9.99
CA VAL A 117 -8.43 -10.01 -11.19
C VAL A 117 -6.97 -9.71 -11.53
N ALA A 118 -6.62 -9.87 -12.81
CA ALA A 118 -5.31 -9.51 -13.32
C ALA A 118 -5.28 -8.07 -13.85
N GLU A 119 -4.07 -7.53 -13.99
CA GLU A 119 -3.88 -6.23 -14.64
C GLU A 119 -4.47 -6.23 -16.06
N ASN A 120 -5.03 -5.08 -16.46
CA ASN A 120 -5.65 -4.85 -17.77
C ASN A 120 -6.91 -5.68 -18.08
N GLU A 121 -7.48 -6.39 -17.11
CA GLU A 121 -8.81 -7.01 -17.28
C GLU A 121 -9.94 -5.97 -17.17
N LEU A 122 -10.94 -6.09 -18.05
CA LEU A 122 -12.12 -5.24 -18.01
C LEU A 122 -13.10 -5.77 -16.96
N VAL A 123 -13.52 -4.90 -16.03
CA VAL A 123 -14.50 -5.24 -14.99
C VAL A 123 -15.79 -4.44 -15.21
N ALA A 124 -16.94 -5.09 -15.04
CA ALA A 124 -18.22 -4.42 -15.11
C ALA A 124 -18.40 -3.43 -13.94
N THR A 125 -18.72 -2.17 -14.25
CA THR A 125 -18.94 -1.12 -13.22
C THR A 125 -20.40 -0.66 -13.13
N SER A 126 -21.30 -1.27 -13.90
CA SER A 126 -22.71 -0.89 -14.01
C SER A 126 -23.59 -2.12 -14.10
N ASN A 127 -24.79 -2.06 -13.50
CA ASN A 127 -25.77 -3.15 -13.47
C ASN A 127 -25.21 -4.48 -12.92
N VAL A 128 -24.19 -4.41 -12.06
CA VAL A 128 -23.46 -5.58 -11.52
C VAL A 128 -24.41 -6.55 -10.79
N ASP A 129 -25.41 -6.02 -10.07
CA ASP A 129 -26.40 -6.84 -9.35
C ASP A 129 -27.30 -7.66 -10.28
N GLN A 130 -27.42 -7.27 -11.55
CA GLN A 130 -28.24 -7.95 -12.56
C GLN A 130 -27.44 -8.98 -13.36
N LEU A 131 -26.10 -9.00 -13.22
CA LEU A 131 -25.25 -9.94 -13.93
C LEU A 131 -25.25 -11.31 -13.23
N SER A 132 -25.21 -12.34 -14.06
CA SER A 132 -24.94 -13.72 -13.69
C SER A 132 -23.71 -14.22 -14.46
N ASP A 133 -23.09 -15.27 -13.97
CA ASP A 133 -21.97 -15.89 -14.68
C ASP A 133 -22.40 -16.34 -16.10
N GLY A 134 -21.54 -16.07 -17.08
CA GLY A 134 -21.77 -16.31 -18.52
C GLY A 134 -22.72 -15.33 -19.21
N ALA A 135 -23.31 -14.35 -18.50
CA ALA A 135 -24.25 -13.41 -19.08
C ALA A 135 -23.63 -12.65 -20.26
N THR A 136 -24.36 -12.57 -21.37
CA THR A 136 -23.95 -11.77 -22.53
C THR A 136 -24.04 -10.29 -22.18
N VAL A 137 -22.98 -9.55 -22.42
CA VAL A 137 -22.91 -8.12 -22.20
C VAL A 137 -22.74 -7.38 -23.51
N ARG A 138 -23.28 -6.16 -23.57
CA ARG A 138 -23.00 -5.20 -24.64
C ARG A 138 -22.18 -4.08 -24.03
N GLN A 139 -21.04 -3.78 -24.65
CA GLN A 139 -20.18 -2.65 -24.28
C GLN A 139 -20.74 -1.36 -24.85
#